data_AF-A0A6C0M1A2-F1
#
_entry.id   AF-A0A6C0M1A2-F1
#
_cell.length_a   1.000
_cell.length_b   1.000
_cell.length_c   1.000
_cell.angle_alpha   90.00
_cell.angle_beta   90.00
_cell.angle_gamma   90.00
#
_symmetry.space_group_name_H-M   'P 1'
#
loop_
_entity.id
_entity.type
_entity.pdbx_description
1 polymer ?
#
loop_
_entity_poly.entity_id
_entity_poly.type
_entity_poly.pdbx_seq_one_letter_code
_entity_poly.pdbx_strand_id
1 'polypeptide(L)'
;MSEQSEEPKAATAGPETKAQLVQHIKSWIEVDNDMRKLQKDMKTLRDNKKALTDALVNVMKSNEIDVFDINDGKLVYAKTKVKVPINKTSLFAALMQHYKDEDAAKKLSEFIMDSRQEKVKESIRRKIQK
;
A
#
# COMPACT_ATOMS: atom_id res chain seq x y z
N MET A 1 6.50 34.30 -44.68
CA MET A 1 6.19 32.99 -44.07
C MET A 1 6.26 33.22 -42.57
N SER A 2 5.10 33.40 -41.97
CA SER A 2 4.94 33.70 -40.54
C SER A 2 3.99 32.65 -40.00
N GLU A 3 4.51 31.47 -39.71
CA GLU A 3 3.80 30.47 -38.91
C GLU A 3 4.00 30.84 -37.44
N GLN A 4 3.09 31.66 -36.94
CA GLN A 4 2.82 31.71 -35.50
C GLN A 4 1.90 30.54 -35.20
N SER A 5 2.48 29.52 -34.58
CA SER A 5 1.78 28.41 -33.94
C SER A 5 0.86 28.94 -32.84
N GLU A 6 -0.45 28.87 -33.05
CA GLU A 6 -1.44 28.94 -31.97
C GLU A 6 -1.30 27.68 -31.10
N GLU A 7 -0.69 27.83 -29.92
CA GLU A 7 -0.84 26.87 -28.83
C GLU A 7 -2.25 26.98 -28.23
N PRO A 8 -2.93 25.85 -27.91
CA PRO A 8 -4.24 25.90 -27.30
C PRO A 8 -4.10 26.35 -25.84
N LYS A 9 -4.67 27.52 -25.57
CA LYS A 9 -4.82 28.16 -24.27
C LYS A 9 -5.39 27.19 -23.22
N ALA A 10 -4.53 26.78 -22.29
CA ALA A 10 -4.94 26.09 -21.07
C ALA A 10 -6.02 26.91 -20.36
N ALA A 11 -7.20 26.32 -20.21
CA ALA A 11 -8.32 26.91 -19.48
C ALA A 11 -7.94 27.04 -18.00
N THR A 12 -7.44 28.22 -17.62
CA THR A 12 -7.27 28.65 -16.23
C THR A 12 -8.62 28.66 -15.53
N ALA A 13 -8.83 27.67 -14.65
CA ALA A 13 -9.96 27.63 -13.74
C ALA A 13 -9.92 28.86 -12.82
N GLY A 14 -10.95 29.71 -12.91
CA GLY A 14 -11.15 30.85 -12.00
C GLY A 14 -11.43 30.42 -10.55
N PRO A 15 -11.53 31.37 -9.61
CA PRO A 15 -11.71 31.07 -8.19
C PRO A 15 -13.01 30.29 -7.99
N GLU A 16 -12.90 29.06 -7.48
CA GLU A 16 -14.07 28.24 -7.13
C GLU A 16 -15.02 29.05 -6.24
N THR A 17 -16.28 29.12 -6.64
CA THR A 17 -17.30 29.80 -5.83
C THR A 17 -17.51 29.03 -4.53
N LYS A 18 -17.86 29.72 -3.42
CA LYS A 18 -18.14 29.08 -2.13
C LYS A 18 -19.15 27.92 -2.24
N ALA A 19 -20.10 28.02 -3.17
CA ALA A 19 -21.07 26.96 -3.45
C ALA A 19 -20.44 25.70 -4.07
N GLN A 20 -19.51 25.86 -5.03
CA GLN A 20 -18.77 24.75 -5.64
C GLN A 20 -17.88 24.05 -4.61
N LEU A 21 -17.18 24.83 -3.77
CA LEU A 21 -16.36 24.27 -2.70
C LEU A 21 -17.19 23.43 -1.71
N VAL A 22 -18.35 23.93 -1.29
CA VAL A 22 -19.27 23.18 -0.41
C VAL A 22 -19.75 21.90 -1.08
N GLN A 23 -20.05 21.93 -2.38
CA GLN A 23 -20.45 20.72 -3.11
C GLN A 23 -19.31 19.71 -3.20
N HIS A 24 -18.09 20.14 -3.50
CA HIS A 24 -16.91 19.27 -3.54
C HIS A 24 -16.63 18.64 -2.17
N ILE A 25 -16.77 19.41 -1.08
CA ILE A 25 -16.61 18.86 0.27
C ILE A 25 -17.69 17.81 0.57
N LYS A 26 -18.96 18.06 0.22
CA LYS A 26 -20.05 17.09 0.44
C LYS A 26 -19.81 15.79 -0.33
N SER A 27 -19.54 15.88 -1.64
CA SER A 27 -19.23 14.71 -2.46
C SER A 27 -17.98 13.98 -1.98
N TRP A 28 -16.95 14.70 -1.53
CA TRP A 28 -15.76 14.09 -0.95
C TRP A 28 -16.07 13.33 0.35
N ILE A 29 -16.92 13.87 1.22
CA ILE A 29 -17.36 13.21 2.47
C ILE A 29 -18.19 11.95 2.17
N GLU A 30 -19.08 12.00 1.17
CA GLU A 30 -19.88 10.85 0.72
C GLU A 30 -18.97 9.72 0.23
N VAL A 31 -18.04 10.03 -0.68
CA VAL A 31 -17.05 9.06 -1.18
C VAL A 31 -16.18 8.51 -0.03
N ASP A 32 -15.73 9.34 0.91
CA ASP A 32 -14.95 8.89 2.09
C ASP A 32 -15.77 7.92 2.97
N ASN A 33 -17.06 8.16 3.17
CA ASN A 33 -17.93 7.26 3.93
C ASN A 33 -18.11 5.91 3.23
N ASP A 34 -18.39 5.92 1.93
CA ASP A 34 -18.56 4.70 1.14
C ASP A 34 -17.27 3.88 1.10
N MET A 35 -16.12 4.55 0.91
CA MET A 35 -14.81 3.92 1.00
C MET A 35 -14.59 3.25 2.36
N ARG A 36 -14.94 3.91 3.47
CA ARG A 36 -14.80 3.28 4.81
C ARG A 36 -15.65 2.02 4.95
N LYS A 37 -16.89 2.05 4.46
CA LYS A 37 -17.79 0.89 4.52
C LYS A 37 -17.22 -0.27 3.72
N LEU A 38 -16.87 -0.02 2.45
CA LEU A 38 -16.29 -1.03 1.57
C LEU A 38 -14.95 -1.56 2.08
N GLN A 39 -14.10 -0.71 2.67
CA GLN A 39 -12.84 -1.15 3.27
C GLN A 39 -13.07 -2.07 4.47
N LYS A 40 -14.09 -1.82 5.30
CA LYS A 40 -14.45 -2.70 6.42
C LYS A 40 -14.87 -4.07 5.90
N ASP A 41 -15.76 -4.12 4.92
CA ASP A 41 -16.25 -5.37 4.35
C ASP A 41 -15.10 -6.13 3.65
N MET A 42 -14.26 -5.42 2.90
CA MET A 42 -13.08 -5.99 2.26
C MET A 42 -12.07 -6.53 3.28
N LYS A 43 -11.92 -5.89 4.45
CA LYS A 43 -11.07 -6.40 5.53
C LYS A 43 -11.62 -7.73 6.05
N THR A 44 -12.91 -7.81 6.34
CA THR A 44 -13.57 -9.06 6.78
C THR A 44 -13.39 -10.18 5.75
N LEU A 45 -13.57 -9.90 4.46
CA LEU A 45 -13.36 -10.89 3.40
C LEU A 45 -11.90 -11.36 3.31
N ARG A 46 -10.92 -10.45 3.50
CA ARG A 46 -9.49 -10.81 3.54
C ARG A 46 -9.17 -11.70 4.74
N ASP A 47 -9.71 -11.38 5.91
CA ASP A 47 -9.47 -12.14 7.14
C ASP A 47 -10.09 -13.55 7.02
N ASN A 48 -11.32 -13.66 6.51
CA ASN A 48 -11.97 -14.94 6.23
C ASN A 48 -11.21 -15.76 5.18
N LYS A 49 -10.78 -15.13 4.08
CA LYS A 49 -9.97 -15.80 3.05
C LYS A 49 -8.66 -16.32 3.62
N LYS A 50 -8.00 -15.55 4.50
CA LYS A 50 -6.76 -15.98 5.17
C LYS A 50 -7.01 -17.20 6.04
N ALA A 51 -8.04 -17.18 6.89
CA ALA A 51 -8.40 -18.30 7.75
C ALA A 51 -8.68 -19.59 6.94
N LEU A 52 -9.44 -19.47 5.84
CA LEU A 52 -9.70 -20.60 4.93
C LEU A 52 -8.44 -21.09 4.23
N THR A 53 -7.56 -20.16 3.81
CA THR A 53 -6.28 -20.52 3.17
C THR A 53 -5.38 -21.28 4.15
N ASP A 54 -5.29 -20.83 5.40
CA ASP A 54 -4.48 -21.50 6.42
C ASP A 54 -5.03 -22.91 6.73
N ALA A 55 -6.35 -23.05 6.85
CA ALA A 55 -7.01 -24.35 7.01
C ALA A 55 -6.73 -25.27 5.80
N LEU A 56 -6.85 -24.75 4.58
CA LEU A 56 -6.67 -25.52 3.35
C LEU A 56 -5.20 -25.92 3.13
N VAL A 57 -4.25 -25.05 3.44
CA VAL A 57 -2.82 -25.38 3.42
C VAL A 57 -2.50 -26.49 4.42
N ASN A 58 -3.14 -26.50 5.59
CA ASN A 58 -2.96 -27.59 6.55
C ASN A 58 -3.53 -28.91 6.02
N VAL A 59 -4.73 -28.89 5.44
CA VAL A 59 -5.36 -30.08 4.84
C VAL A 59 -4.54 -30.60 3.64
N MET A 60 -4.04 -29.71 2.78
CA MET A 60 -3.22 -30.07 1.63
C MET A 60 -1.87 -30.65 2.05
N LYS A 61 -1.24 -30.11 3.09
CA LYS A 61 0.00 -30.67 3.66
C LYS A 61 -0.20 -32.04 4.30
N SER A 62 -1.25 -32.20 5.11
CA SER A 62 -1.50 -33.45 5.83
C SER A 62 -1.89 -34.60 4.91
N ASN A 63 -2.53 -34.30 3.78
CA ASN A 63 -2.98 -35.28 2.81
C ASN A 63 -2.06 -35.37 1.56
N GLU A 64 -0.93 -34.64 1.55
CA GLU A 64 0.03 -34.60 0.44
C GLU A 64 -0.62 -34.24 -0.93
N ILE A 65 -1.59 -33.33 -0.90
CA ILE A 65 -2.32 -32.87 -2.09
C ILE A 65 -1.62 -31.65 -2.68
N ASP A 66 -0.88 -31.83 -3.76
CA ASP A 66 -0.18 -30.75 -4.47
C ASP A 66 -1.11 -29.94 -5.39
N VAL A 67 -2.12 -30.59 -5.98
CA VAL A 67 -3.05 -30.01 -6.94
C VAL A 67 -4.47 -30.49 -6.68
N PHE A 68 -5.42 -29.56 -6.62
CA PHE A 68 -6.84 -29.84 -6.47
C PHE A 68 -7.63 -29.19 -7.61
N ASP A 69 -8.35 -29.99 -8.41
CA ASP A 69 -9.14 -29.49 -9.52
C ASP A 69 -10.49 -28.94 -9.02
N ILE A 70 -10.85 -27.73 -9.47
CA ILE A 70 -12.11 -27.04 -9.18
C ILE A 70 -12.80 -26.66 -10.49
N ASN A 71 -14.10 -26.34 -10.43
CA ASN A 71 -14.87 -25.95 -11.62
C ASN A 71 -14.29 -24.75 -12.38
N ASP A 72 -13.51 -23.89 -11.72
CA ASP A 72 -12.88 -22.69 -12.29
C ASP A 72 -11.33 -22.78 -12.28
N GLY A 73 -10.78 -23.99 -12.47
CA GLY A 73 -9.34 -24.22 -12.63
C GLY A 73 -8.74 -25.17 -11.59
N LYS A 74 -7.50 -24.90 -11.17
CA LYS A 74 -6.77 -25.76 -10.24
C LYS A 74 -6.25 -24.95 -9.05
N LEU A 75 -6.38 -25.51 -7.87
CA LEU A 75 -5.71 -25.01 -6.67
C LEU A 75 -4.38 -25.74 -6.51
N VAL A 76 -3.28 -25.01 -6.61
CA VAL A 76 -1.93 -25.57 -6.48
C VAL A 76 -1.31 -25.09 -5.18
N TYR A 77 -0.76 -26.00 -4.40
CA TYR A 77 0.05 -25.63 -3.24
C TYR A 77 1.39 -25.05 -3.73
N ALA A 78 1.53 -23.73 -3.68
CA ALA A 78 2.77 -23.03 -4.07
C ALA A 78 3.46 -22.40 -2.85
N LYS A 79 4.76 -22.68 -2.67
CA LYS A 79 5.59 -22.09 -1.62
C LYS A 79 6.61 -21.12 -2.20
N THR A 80 6.33 -19.82 -2.10
CA THR A 80 7.26 -18.78 -2.53
C THR A 80 8.11 -18.32 -1.35
N LYS A 81 9.44 -18.33 -1.50
CA LYS A 81 10.38 -17.70 -0.56
C LYS A 81 10.76 -16.32 -1.12
N VAL A 82 10.29 -15.26 -0.48
CA VAL A 82 10.71 -13.88 -0.79
C VAL A 82 11.63 -13.35 0.29
N LYS A 83 12.67 -12.61 -0.10
CA LYS A 83 13.51 -11.89 0.88
C LYS A 83 12.70 -10.74 1.47
N VAL A 84 12.69 -10.65 2.80
CA VAL A 84 11.96 -9.59 3.52
C VAL A 84 12.58 -8.24 3.16
N PRO A 85 11.78 -7.19 2.91
CA PRO A 85 12.29 -5.85 2.68
C PRO A 85 13.10 -5.34 3.87
N ILE A 86 14.16 -4.58 3.59
CA ILE A 86 15.09 -4.08 4.61
C ILE A 86 14.44 -2.95 5.41
N ASN A 87 14.13 -3.22 6.68
CA ASN A 87 13.72 -2.26 7.71
C ASN A 87 14.90 -1.91 8.64
N LYS A 88 14.75 -0.87 9.49
CA LYS A 88 15.83 -0.37 10.39
C LYS A 88 16.42 -1.48 11.25
N THR A 89 15.58 -2.35 11.80
CA THR A 89 16.02 -3.48 12.62
C THR A 89 16.84 -4.49 11.83
N SER A 90 16.39 -4.88 10.64
CA SER A 90 17.08 -5.84 9.77
C SER A 90 18.38 -5.29 9.20
N LEU A 91 18.42 -3.99 8.87
CA LEU A 91 19.63 -3.31 8.40
C LEU A 91 20.66 -3.24 9.51
N PHE A 92 20.25 -2.78 10.69
CA PHE A 92 21.12 -2.70 11.85
C PHE A 92 21.67 -4.09 12.25
N ALA A 93 20.83 -5.12 12.28
CA ALA A 93 21.28 -6.48 12.58
C ALA A 93 22.32 -7.00 11.57
N ALA A 94 22.11 -6.75 10.26
CA ALA A 94 23.06 -7.11 9.22
C ALA A 94 24.39 -6.33 9.35
N LEU A 95 24.31 -5.04 9.64
CA LEU A 95 25.49 -4.20 9.87
C LEU A 95 26.24 -4.60 11.14
N MET A 96 25.53 -4.91 12.23
CA MET A 96 26.12 -5.40 13.48
C MET A 96 26.80 -6.76 13.27
N GLN A 97 26.21 -7.66 12.48
CA GLN A 97 26.81 -8.95 12.14
C GLN A 97 28.08 -8.80 11.28
N HIS A 98 28.13 -7.80 10.41
CA HIS A 98 29.26 -7.56 9.51
C HIS A 98 30.41 -6.79 10.19
N TYR A 99 30.10 -5.69 10.88
CA TYR A 99 31.08 -4.77 11.46
C TYR A 99 31.46 -5.11 12.91
N LYS A 100 30.62 -5.84 13.65
CA LYS A 100 30.79 -6.16 15.09
C LYS A 100 31.02 -4.93 15.99
N ASP A 101 30.65 -3.76 15.51
CA ASP A 101 30.69 -2.48 16.20
C ASP A 101 29.28 -1.90 16.21
N GLU A 102 28.74 -1.74 17.41
CA GLU A 102 27.37 -1.27 17.63
C GLU A 102 27.19 0.19 17.25
N ASP A 103 28.15 1.05 17.58
CA ASP A 103 28.07 2.50 17.32
C ASP A 103 28.18 2.80 15.82
N ALA A 104 29.10 2.10 15.12
CA ALA A 104 29.25 2.24 13.68
C ALA A 104 28.01 1.73 12.93
N ALA A 105 27.48 0.57 13.33
CA ALA A 105 26.28 -0.01 12.72
C ALA A 105 25.04 0.88 12.92
N LYS A 106 24.91 1.52 14.10
CA LYS A 106 23.80 2.43 14.40
C LYS A 106 23.87 3.69 13.56
N LYS A 107 25.02 4.37 13.53
CA LYS A 107 25.24 5.59 12.74
C LYS A 107 24.99 5.35 11.25
N LEU A 108 25.51 4.25 10.70
CA LEU A 108 25.32 3.93 9.29
C LEU A 108 23.89 3.52 8.97
N SER A 109 23.22 2.77 9.86
CA SER A 109 21.80 2.43 9.69
C SER A 109 20.91 3.67 9.71
N GLU A 110 21.24 4.69 10.51
CA GLU A 110 20.51 5.96 10.56
C GLU A 110 20.75 6.77 9.30
N PHE A 111 22.01 6.93 8.89
CA PHE A 111 22.36 7.61 7.64
C PHE A 111 21.69 7.01 6.40
N ILE A 112 21.65 5.68 6.27
CA ILE A 112 20.98 4.99 5.14
C ILE A 112 19.46 5.15 5.17
N MET A 113 18.86 5.36 6.35
CA MET A 113 17.44 5.62 6.47
C MET A 113 17.10 7.07 6.16
N ASP A 114 17.92 8.01 6.63
CA ASP A 114 17.71 9.45 6.47
C ASP A 114 18.03 9.94 5.05
N SER A 115 18.96 9.28 4.35
CA SER A 115 19.27 9.56 2.94
C SER A 115 18.20 9.08 1.96
N ARG A 116 17.14 8.40 2.41
CA ARG A 116 16.05 7.94 1.54
C ARG A 116 15.23 9.14 1.09
N GLN A 117 15.05 9.26 -0.22
CA GLN A 117 14.25 10.34 -0.81
C GLN A 117 12.83 10.34 -0.25
N GLU A 118 12.44 11.46 0.35
CA GLU A 118 11.06 11.71 0.74
C GLU A 118 10.25 12.15 -0.48
N LYS A 119 9.18 11.42 -0.77
CA LYS A 119 8.16 11.87 -1.74
C LYS A 119 7.03 12.53 -0.98
N VAL A 120 6.90 13.86 -1.13
CA VAL A 120 5.77 14.61 -0.59
C VAL A 120 4.51 14.26 -1.38
N LYS A 121 3.52 13.70 -0.68
CA LYS A 121 2.18 13.43 -1.23
C LYS A 121 1.16 14.14 -0.36
N GLU A 122 0.51 15.15 -0.91
CA GLU A 122 -0.58 15.85 -0.23
C GLU A 122 -1.84 14.98 -0.24
N SER A 123 -2.52 14.87 0.91
CA SER A 123 -3.74 14.08 1.06
C SER A 123 -4.71 14.76 2.01
N ILE A 124 -5.97 14.88 1.61
CA ILE A 124 -7.06 15.31 2.51
C ILE A 124 -7.43 14.12 3.40
N ARG A 125 -7.52 14.34 4.72
CA ARG A 125 -7.95 13.33 5.69
C ARG A 125 -9.06 13.90 6.57
N ARG A 126 -10.11 13.11 6.77
CA ARG A 126 -11.20 13.45 7.70
C ARG A 126 -10.82 12.99 9.11
N LYS A 127 -10.81 13.92 10.07
CA LYS A 127 -10.64 13.61 11.49
C LYS A 127 -12.02 13.52 12.14
N ILE A 128 -12.44 12.34 12.57
CA ILE A 128 -13.67 12.14 13.34
C ILE A 128 -13.27 12.23 14.82
N GLN A 129 -13.86 13.14 15.59
CA GLN A 129 -13.78 13.07 17.06
C GLN A 129 -14.59 11.87 17.53
N LYS A 130 -13.95 11.03 18.34
CA LYS A 130 -14.50 9.76 18.85
C LYS A 130 -15.50 10.02 19.96
#